data_AF-A0A9Q9MH42-F1
#
_entry.id   AF-A0A9Q9MH42-F1
#
_cell.length_a   1.000
_cell.length_b   1.000
_cell.length_c   1.000
_cell.angle_alpha   90.00
_cell.angle_beta   90.00
_cell.angle_gamma   90.00
#
_symmetry.space_group_name_H-M   'P 1'
#
loop_
_entity.id
_entity.type
_entity.pdbx_description
1 polymer ?
#
loop_
_entity_poly.entity_id
_entity_poly.type
_entity_poly.pdbx_seq_one_letter_code
_entity_poly.pdbx_strand_id
1 'polypeptide(L)'
;MGAKTAVVAYPSTGHSVVDWLAFAVWDDGRLVRSLSLAPDHGVIEDLGDPLPYWRGEHPVDPHPDPYPLPFHPLDLGERALVELFGFYAEGLLSGDAPEPPVDAWEVELPGFRWRDGEDG
;
A
#
# COMPACT_ATOMS: atom_id res chain seq x y z
N MET A 1 -12.49 -17.64 7.82
CA MET A 1 -11.52 -16.62 7.39
C MET A 1 -12.29 -15.62 6.55
N GLY A 2 -12.53 -14.41 7.04
CA GLY A 2 -13.21 -13.36 6.28
C GLY A 2 -12.31 -12.87 5.15
N ALA A 3 -12.91 -12.45 4.03
CA ALA A 3 -12.16 -11.82 2.95
C ALA A 3 -11.60 -10.48 3.46
N LYS A 4 -10.27 -10.32 3.39
CA LYS A 4 -9.62 -9.04 3.65
C LYS A 4 -9.59 -8.27 2.34
N THR A 5 -10.27 -7.14 2.30
CA THR A 5 -10.14 -6.18 1.22
C THR A 5 -9.21 -5.09 1.71
N ALA A 6 -8.23 -4.73 0.89
CA ALA A 6 -7.47 -3.51 1.06
C ALA A 6 -7.44 -2.70 -0.24
N VAL A 7 -7.37 -1.39 -0.08
CA VAL A 7 -7.13 -0.46 -1.18
C VAL A 7 -5.84 0.23 -0.84
N VAL A 8 -4.85 0.19 -1.73
CA VAL A 8 -3.65 1.00 -1.63
C VAL A 8 -3.73 2.05 -2.71
N ALA A 9 -3.65 3.32 -2.34
CA ALA A 9 -3.67 4.43 -3.28
C ALA A 9 -2.36 5.20 -3.18
N TYR A 10 -1.72 5.39 -4.33
CA TYR A 10 -0.56 6.26 -4.52
C TYR A 10 -0.86 7.14 -5.76
N PRO A 11 -0.72 8.47 -5.68
CA PRO A 11 -0.78 9.32 -6.87
C PRO A 11 0.47 9.08 -7.72
N SER A 12 0.37 8.20 -8.73
CA SER A 12 1.49 7.77 -9.59
C SER A 12 1.85 8.71 -10.75
N THR A 13 1.39 9.96 -10.73
CA THR A 13 1.96 10.91 -11.71
C THR A 13 3.39 11.17 -11.30
N GLY A 14 4.35 10.88 -12.19
CA GLY A 14 5.81 11.04 -12.00
C GLY A 14 6.31 12.48 -11.76
N HIS A 15 5.44 13.34 -11.23
CA HIS A 15 5.68 14.68 -10.68
C HIS A 15 4.62 15.04 -9.61
N SER A 16 4.02 14.07 -8.92
CA SER A 16 3.13 14.34 -7.79
C SER A 16 3.99 14.82 -6.62
N VAL A 17 3.74 16.03 -6.16
CA VAL A 17 4.56 16.78 -5.19
C VAL A 17 4.50 16.18 -3.77
N VAL A 18 3.85 15.03 -3.59
CA VAL A 18 3.56 14.46 -2.28
C VAL A 18 3.68 12.94 -2.33
N ASP A 19 4.67 12.38 -1.63
CA ASP A 19 4.79 10.95 -1.37
C ASP A 19 3.67 10.50 -0.42
N TRP A 20 2.45 10.36 -0.91
CA TRP A 20 1.29 9.98 -0.09
C TRP A 20 1.02 8.48 -0.16
N LEU A 21 0.88 7.85 1.01
CA LEU A 21 0.31 6.51 1.17
C LEU A 21 -1.04 6.58 1.88
N ALA A 22 -2.03 5.84 1.35
CA ALA A 22 -3.22 5.47 2.09
C ALA A 22 -3.60 3.99 1.88
N PHE A 23 -3.95 3.29 2.96
CA PHE A 23 -4.60 1.99 2.88
C PHE A 23 -5.57 1.72 4.04
N ALA A 24 -6.48 0.77 3.82
CA ALA A 24 -7.40 0.30 4.85
C ALA A 24 -7.69 -1.18 4.68
N VAL A 25 -7.91 -1.91 5.77
CA VAL A 25 -8.23 -3.34 5.81
C VAL A 25 -9.58 -3.53 6.49
N TRP A 26 -10.47 -4.26 5.82
CA TRP A 26 -11.74 -4.68 6.39
C TRP A 26 -11.74 -6.18 6.69
N ASP A 27 -12.40 -6.57 7.78
CA ASP A 27 -12.70 -7.95 8.13
C ASP A 27 -14.18 -8.06 8.50
N ASP A 28 -14.92 -8.92 7.79
CA ASP A 28 -16.36 -9.10 7.96
C ASP A 28 -17.15 -7.76 7.96
N GLY A 29 -16.83 -6.89 7.01
CA GLY A 29 -17.45 -5.57 6.86
C GLY A 29 -17.05 -4.52 7.91
N ARG A 30 -16.15 -4.85 8.86
CA ARG A 30 -15.63 -3.91 9.85
C ARG A 30 -14.24 -3.43 9.47
N LEU A 31 -14.00 -2.13 9.57
CA LEU A 31 -12.67 -1.56 9.42
C LEU A 31 -11.81 -2.01 10.61
N VAL A 32 -10.71 -2.73 10.34
CA VAL A 32 -9.80 -3.25 11.37
C VAL A 32 -8.42 -2.60 11.34
N ARG A 33 -8.03 -2.00 10.22
CA ARG A 33 -6.79 -1.23 10.08
C ARG A 33 -7.00 -0.10 9.07
N SER A 34 -6.50 1.09 9.33
CA SER A 34 -6.39 2.17 8.33
C SER A 34 -5.16 3.01 8.58
N LEU A 35 -4.43 3.38 7.53
CA LEU A 35 -3.28 4.26 7.60
C LEU A 35 -3.31 5.25 6.44
N SER A 36 -3.09 6.52 6.74
CA SER A 36 -2.89 7.58 5.74
C SER A 36 -1.77 8.49 6.23
N LEU A 37 -0.76 8.74 5.40
CA LEU A 37 0.38 9.57 5.77
C LEU A 37 1.11 10.15 4.56
N ALA A 38 1.66 11.34 4.74
CA ALA A 38 2.46 12.03 3.73
C ALA A 38 3.57 12.87 4.41
N PRO A 39 4.71 13.15 3.76
CA PRO A 39 5.83 13.86 4.38
C PRO A 39 5.48 15.28 4.84
N ASP A 40 4.60 15.96 4.11
CA ASP A 40 4.13 17.32 4.38
C ASP A 40 3.09 17.39 5.50
N HIS A 41 2.37 16.30 5.75
CA HIS A 41 1.26 16.24 6.71
C HIS A 41 1.49 15.31 7.90
N GLY A 42 2.56 14.49 7.88
CA GLY A 42 2.78 13.45 8.87
C GLY A 42 1.74 12.33 8.75
N VAL A 43 1.35 11.76 9.89
CA VAL A 43 0.28 10.75 9.99
C VAL A 43 -1.07 11.46 10.01
N ILE A 44 -1.86 11.25 8.96
CA ILE A 44 -3.22 11.79 8.79
C ILE A 44 -4.25 10.87 9.44
N GLU A 45 -4.07 9.55 9.32
CA GLU A 45 -4.92 8.53 9.94
C GLU A 45 -4.07 7.32 10.35
N ASP A 46 -4.33 6.78 11.55
CA ASP A 46 -3.68 5.56 12.06
C ASP A 46 -4.65 4.84 13.00
N LEU A 47 -5.43 3.90 12.45
CA LEU A 47 -6.47 3.15 13.14
C LEU A 47 -6.14 1.66 13.19
N GLY A 48 -6.38 1.03 14.33
CA GLY A 48 -6.13 -0.40 14.54
C GLY A 48 -4.68 -0.71 14.91
N ASP A 49 -4.38 -1.99 15.17
CA ASP A 49 -3.03 -2.42 15.53
C ASP A 49 -2.10 -2.38 14.31
N PRO A 50 -0.84 -1.94 14.45
CA PRO A 50 0.14 -2.01 13.37
C PRO A 50 0.28 -3.44 12.86
N LEU A 51 0.52 -3.58 11.55
CA LEU A 51 0.86 -4.89 11.00
C LEU A 51 2.14 -5.42 11.66
N PRO A 52 2.26 -6.74 11.93
CA PRO A 52 3.34 -7.32 12.75
C PRO A 52 4.77 -6.87 12.42
N TYR A 53 5.03 -6.61 11.13
CA TYR A 53 6.34 -6.26 10.54
C TYR A 53 6.70 -4.76 10.68
N TRP A 54 5.79 -3.93 11.20
CA TRP A 54 5.85 -2.46 11.06
C TRP A 54 6.41 -1.77 12.31
N ARG A 55 7.48 -2.33 12.89
CA ARG A 55 8.12 -1.81 14.11
C ARG A 55 9.50 -1.18 13.86
N GLY A 56 9.59 -0.33 12.83
CA GLY A 56 10.82 0.39 12.51
C GLY A 56 11.86 -0.44 11.74
N GLU A 57 11.45 -1.55 11.13
CA GLU A 57 12.32 -2.44 10.35
C GLU A 57 12.67 -1.89 8.96
N HIS A 58 12.02 -0.81 8.53
CA HIS A 58 12.24 -0.16 7.23
C HIS A 58 12.46 1.36 7.39
N PRO A 59 13.55 1.79 8.03
CA PRO A 59 13.85 3.22 8.15
C PRO A 59 14.23 3.82 6.80
N VAL A 60 14.00 5.12 6.61
CA VAL A 60 14.63 5.85 5.50
C VAL A 60 16.15 5.79 5.61
N ASP A 61 16.83 5.67 4.47
CA ASP A 61 18.29 5.73 4.44
C ASP A 61 18.79 7.11 4.89
N PRO A 62 19.91 7.17 5.65
CA PRO A 62 20.49 8.45 6.05
C PRO A 62 20.86 9.30 4.82
N HIS A 63 20.32 10.51 4.74
CA HIS A 63 20.61 11.47 3.67
C HIS A 63 20.98 12.85 4.26
N PRO A 64 21.82 13.67 3.59
CA PRO A 64 22.17 15.00 4.06
C PRO A 64 20.96 15.93 4.26
N ASP A 65 19.90 15.69 3.50
CA ASP A 65 18.58 16.29 3.71
C ASP A 65 17.66 15.24 4.35
N PRO A 66 17.33 15.35 5.65
CA PRO A 66 16.58 14.33 6.35
C PRO A 66 15.14 14.26 5.86
N TYR A 67 14.69 13.06 5.50
CA TYR A 67 13.30 12.83 5.13
C TYR A 67 12.38 13.09 6.34
N PRO A 68 11.20 13.73 6.17
CA PRO A 68 10.35 14.14 7.30
C PRO A 68 9.74 12.99 8.11
N LEU A 69 9.66 11.80 7.51
CA LEU A 69 9.09 10.61 8.12
C LEU A 69 10.18 9.57 8.42
N PRO A 70 9.98 8.70 9.42
CA PRO A 70 10.93 7.65 9.74
C PRO A 70 11.04 6.58 8.64
N PHE A 71 10.11 6.52 7.68
CA PHE A 71 10.07 5.58 6.55
C PHE A 71 9.53 6.29 5.29
N HIS A 72 9.85 5.78 4.11
CA HIS A 72 9.31 6.30 2.85
C HIS A 72 7.88 5.76 2.62
N PRO A 73 6.86 6.62 2.41
CA PRO A 73 5.48 6.19 2.25
C PRO A 73 5.26 5.21 1.10
N LEU A 74 5.97 5.37 -0.03
CA LEU A 74 5.84 4.46 -1.17
C LEU A 74 6.42 3.07 -0.88
N ASP A 75 7.61 2.99 -0.26
CA ASP A 75 8.21 1.71 0.14
C ASP A 75 7.31 0.97 1.13
N LEU A 76 6.68 1.73 2.03
CA LEU A 76 5.70 1.20 2.97
C LEU A 76 4.46 0.65 2.26
N GLY A 77 4.00 1.33 1.21
CA GLY A 77 2.90 0.87 0.34
C GLY A 77 3.20 -0.45 -0.35
N GLU A 78 4.39 -0.60 -0.92
CA GLU A 78 4.84 -1.85 -1.55
C GLU A 78 4.88 -3.02 -0.55
N ARG A 79 5.40 -2.77 0.66
CA ARG A 79 5.39 -3.79 1.73
C ARG A 79 3.97 -4.12 2.18
N ALA A 80 3.06 -3.14 2.23
CA ALA A 80 1.65 -3.39 2.52
C ALA A 80 1.01 -4.29 1.46
N LEU A 81 1.31 -4.09 0.17
CA LEU A 81 0.80 -4.93 -0.91
C LEU A 81 1.28 -6.38 -0.79
N VAL A 82 2.57 -6.57 -0.52
CA VAL A 82 3.14 -7.91 -0.35
C VAL A 82 2.51 -8.63 0.84
N GLU A 83 2.36 -7.93 1.96
CA GLU A 83 1.83 -8.52 3.17
C GLU A 83 0.33 -8.84 3.08
N LEU A 84 -0.45 -7.92 2.52
CA LEU A 84 -1.90 -8.06 2.46
C LEU A 84 -2.36 -8.92 1.28
N PHE A 85 -1.59 -8.96 0.19
CA PHE A 85 -2.01 -9.56 -1.08
C PHE A 85 -0.97 -10.44 -1.78
N GLY A 86 0.29 -10.43 -1.36
CA GLY A 86 1.34 -11.28 -1.94
C GLY A 86 1.94 -10.79 -3.26
N PHE A 87 1.78 -9.50 -3.62
CA PHE A 87 2.36 -8.90 -4.83
C PHE A 87 2.98 -7.52 -4.57
N TYR A 88 3.80 -7.03 -5.50
CA TYR A 88 4.32 -5.65 -5.52
C TYR A 88 3.88 -4.93 -6.81
N ALA A 89 3.79 -3.59 -6.80
CA ALA A 89 3.33 -2.81 -7.95
C ALA A 89 4.48 -2.23 -8.79
N GLU A 90 5.48 -1.60 -8.16
CA GLU A 90 6.59 -0.91 -8.85
C GLU A 90 7.95 -1.62 -8.69
N GLY A 91 8.01 -2.68 -7.87
CA GLY A 91 9.22 -3.45 -7.58
C GLY A 91 9.75 -3.17 -6.17
N LEU A 92 10.14 -4.21 -5.44
CA LEU A 92 10.74 -4.04 -4.12
C LEU A 92 12.19 -3.57 -4.26
N LEU A 93 12.50 -2.38 -3.76
CA LEU A 93 13.86 -1.82 -3.74
C LEU A 93 14.84 -2.64 -2.89
N SER A 94 14.35 -3.46 -1.96
CA SER A 94 15.19 -4.32 -1.11
C SER A 94 14.87 -5.78 -1.37
N GLY A 95 15.88 -6.56 -1.78
CA GLY A 95 15.82 -7.97 -2.20
C GLY A 95 15.39 -9.00 -1.14
N ASP A 96 14.66 -8.58 -0.10
CA ASP A 96 14.05 -9.42 0.93
C ASP A 96 12.59 -9.76 0.61
N ALA A 97 12.22 -9.72 -0.68
CA ALA A 97 10.93 -10.17 -1.15
C ALA A 97 10.83 -11.71 -1.02
N PRO A 98 9.76 -12.28 -0.45
CA PRO A 98 9.55 -13.72 -0.53
C PRO A 98 9.44 -14.14 -2.00
N GLU A 99 10.39 -14.94 -2.49
CA GLU A 99 10.40 -15.36 -3.89
C GLU A 99 9.38 -16.48 -4.20
N PRO A 100 8.69 -16.40 -5.35
CA PRO A 100 8.51 -15.21 -6.19
C PRO A 100 7.27 -14.42 -5.72
N PRO A 101 7.38 -13.09 -5.51
CA PRO A 101 6.18 -12.28 -5.44
C PRO A 101 5.49 -12.34 -6.81
N VAL A 102 4.16 -12.32 -6.83
CA VAL A 102 3.44 -12.22 -8.11
C VAL A 102 3.78 -10.87 -8.74
N ASP A 103 4.31 -10.86 -9.95
CA ASP A 103 4.47 -9.64 -10.74
C ASP A 103 3.08 -9.19 -11.20
N ALA A 104 2.59 -8.06 -10.69
CA ALA A 104 1.29 -7.53 -11.03
C ALA A 104 1.15 -7.21 -12.53
N TRP A 105 2.26 -6.93 -13.23
CA TRP A 105 2.26 -6.67 -14.67
C TRP A 105 2.13 -7.94 -15.52
N GLU A 106 2.43 -9.11 -14.95
CA GLU A 106 2.23 -10.42 -15.57
C GLU A 106 0.82 -10.98 -15.32
N VAL A 107 0.03 -10.36 -14.42
CA VAL A 107 -1.36 -10.78 -14.17
C VAL A 107 -2.27 -10.26 -15.28
N GLU A 108 -2.72 -11.15 -16.17
CA GLU A 108 -3.78 -10.84 -17.13
C GLU A 108 -5.09 -10.49 -16.39
N LEU A 109 -5.51 -9.24 -16.48
CA LEU A 109 -6.83 -8.81 -16.01
C LEU A 109 -7.89 -9.21 -17.04
N PRO A 110 -8.85 -10.10 -16.70
CA PRO A 110 -9.96 -10.39 -17.61
C PRO A 110 -10.80 -9.12 -17.78
N GLY A 111 -10.96 -8.68 -19.03
CA GLY A 111 -11.77 -7.51 -19.35
C GLY A 111 -13.20 -7.67 -18.85
N PHE A 112 -13.72 -6.67 -18.15
CA PHE A 112 -15.14 -6.63 -17.80
C PHE A 112 -15.90 -5.74 -18.78
N ARG A 113 -17.13 -6.13 -19.11
CA ARG A 113 -18.07 -5.28 -19.82
C ARG A 113 -19.08 -4.76 -18.80
N TRP A 114 -19.07 -3.45 -18.57
CA TRP A 114 -20.18 -2.77 -17.90
C TRP A 114 -21.45 -2.96 -18.73
N ARG A 115 -22.53 -3.42 -18.10
CA ARG A 115 -23.88 -3.37 -18.68
C ARG A 115 -24.68 -2.41 -17.82
N ASP A 116 -25.24 -1.38 -18.44
CA ASP A 116 -26.23 -0.55 -17.77
C ASP A 116 -27.39 -1.46 -17.33
N GLY A 117 -27.79 -1.33 -16.06
CA GLY A 117 -28.90 -2.07 -15.50
C GLY A 117 -30.21 -1.50 -15.99
N GLU A 118 -30.66 -1.94 -17.17
CA GLU A 118 -32.06 -1.85 -17.56
C GLU A 118 -32.54 -3.25 -17.93
N ASP A 119 -33.07 -3.97 -16.94
CA ASP A 119 -33.94 -5.13 -17.13
C ASP A 119 -34.88 -5.23 -15.91
N GLY A 120 -36.15 -4.83 -16.08
CA GLY A 120 -37.27 -5.18 -15.19
C GLY A 120 -38.21 -4.04 -14.79
#